data_AF-A0A0C9UZS2-F1
#
_entry.id   AF-A0A0C9UZS2-F1
#
_cell.length_a   1.000
_cell.length_b   1.000
_cell.length_c   1.000
_cell.angle_alpha   90.00
_cell.angle_beta   90.00
_cell.angle_gamma   90.00
#
_symmetry.space_group_name_H-M   'P 1'
#
loop_
_entity.id
_entity.type
_entity.pdbx_description
1 polymer ?
#
loop_
_entity_poly.entity_id
_entity_poly.type
_entity_poly.pdbx_seq_one_letter_code
_entity_poly.pdbx_strand_id
1 'polypeptide(L)'
;YADGGSLWDLVESSLRGRVSEADLRWWTQQIVSAIQWCHSQGFAHRDIKSHNFILTPTSHLLLIDFGSAAPLLPPTSTGVQLVPKEYCTVPCGTCDYISPEILECHEAALIIMELEEQDLYFSEIVPDYDEKRCYCHETDCWGFSAMMYEMAYDVAPF
;
A
#
# COMPACT_ATOMS: atom_id res chain seq x y z
N TYR A 1 -17.70 4.54 15.04
CA TYR A 1 -16.91 4.49 16.28
C TYR A 1 -16.60 3.02 16.53
N ALA A 2 -15.35 2.68 16.81
CA ALA A 2 -14.93 1.31 17.03
C ALA A 2 -14.17 1.22 18.35
N ASP A 3 -14.75 0.52 19.31
CA ASP A 3 -14.35 0.56 20.71
C ASP A 3 -13.07 -0.24 21.00
N GLY A 4 -12.63 -1.09 20.06
CA GLY A 4 -11.50 -2.02 20.23
C GLY A 4 -10.13 -1.44 19.90
N GLY A 5 -10.05 -0.18 19.46
CA GLY A 5 -8.80 0.44 18.99
C GLY A 5 -8.32 -0.12 17.65
N SER A 6 -7.14 0.32 17.25
CA SER A 6 -6.42 -0.16 16.06
C SER A 6 -5.49 -1.32 16.41
N LEU A 7 -5.02 -2.03 15.39
CA LEU A 7 -4.00 -3.05 15.52
C LEU A 7 -2.68 -2.44 16.04
N TRP A 8 -2.42 -1.17 15.72
CA TRP A 8 -1.31 -0.41 16.30
C TRP A 8 -1.43 -0.27 17.82
N ASP A 9 -2.59 0.14 18.32
CA ASP A 9 -2.82 0.30 19.77
C ASP A 9 -2.56 -1.02 20.53
N LEU A 10 -2.91 -2.14 19.89
CA LEU A 10 -2.64 -3.47 20.45
C LEU A 10 -1.13 -3.74 20.51
N VAL A 11 -0.39 -3.48 19.42
CA VAL A 11 1.07 -3.67 19.35
C VAL A 11 1.77 -2.81 20.40
N GLU A 12 1.39 -1.53 20.49
CA GLU A 12 1.95 -0.57 21.45
C GLU A 12 1.67 -0.98 22.91
N SER A 13 0.49 -1.55 23.17
CA SER A 13 0.13 -2.05 24.52
C SER A 13 0.87 -3.35 24.91
N SER A 14 1.53 -4.03 23.97
CA SER A 14 2.21 -5.27 24.23
C SER A 14 3.47 -5.04 25.09
N LEU A 15 3.71 -5.90 26.09
CA LEU A 15 4.81 -5.76 27.06
C LEU A 15 6.22 -5.69 26.44
N ARG A 16 6.38 -6.00 25.15
CA ARG A 16 7.65 -6.01 24.42
C ARG A 16 7.62 -5.25 23.09
N GLY A 17 6.55 -4.51 22.79
CA GLY A 17 6.33 -3.92 21.46
C GLY A 17 6.19 -4.96 20.34
N ARG A 18 5.95 -6.22 20.69
CA ARG A 18 5.94 -7.34 19.76
C ARG A 18 4.74 -8.22 19.97
N VAL A 19 4.22 -8.69 18.86
CA VAL A 19 3.10 -9.62 18.82
C VAL A 19 3.62 -11.05 18.79
N SER A 20 2.92 -11.97 19.47
CA SER A 20 3.24 -13.39 19.40
C SER A 20 2.98 -13.95 18.00
N GLU A 21 3.76 -14.95 17.58
CA GLU A 21 3.53 -15.61 16.28
C GLU A 21 2.11 -16.19 16.14
N ALA A 22 1.52 -16.64 17.26
CA ALA A 22 0.15 -17.15 17.28
C ALA A 22 -0.87 -16.05 16.94
N ASP A 23 -0.71 -14.87 17.54
CA ASP A 23 -1.59 -13.73 17.30
C ASP A 23 -1.37 -13.13 15.89
N LEU A 24 -0.11 -13.02 15.44
CA LEU A 24 0.22 -12.62 14.07
C LEU A 24 -0.46 -13.52 13.04
N ARG A 25 -0.41 -14.84 13.25
CA ARG A 25 -1.08 -15.82 12.38
C ARG A 25 -2.59 -15.62 12.34
N TRP A 26 -3.21 -15.31 13.49
CA TRP A 26 -4.65 -15.04 13.57
C TRP A 26 -5.05 -13.79 12.79
N TRP A 27 -4.31 -12.69 12.95
CA TRP A 27 -4.62 -11.43 12.25
C TRP A 27 -4.27 -11.46 10.77
N THR A 28 -3.19 -12.14 10.39
CA THR A 28 -2.75 -12.29 8.99
C THR A 28 -3.90 -12.74 8.09
N GLN A 29 -4.66 -13.76 8.51
CA GLN A 29 -5.76 -14.30 7.71
C GLN A 29 -6.85 -13.25 7.45
N GLN A 30 -7.16 -12.44 8.45
CA GLN A 30 -8.18 -11.39 8.35
C GLN A 30 -7.69 -10.20 7.51
N ILE A 31 -6.43 -9.80 7.68
CA ILE A 31 -5.79 -8.73 6.90
C ILE A 31 -5.78 -9.09 5.41
N VAL A 32 -5.26 -10.28 5.08
CA VAL A 32 -5.22 -10.76 3.70
C VAL A 32 -6.62 -10.85 3.10
N SER A 33 -7.60 -11.32 3.88
CA SER A 33 -9.00 -11.35 3.43
C SER A 33 -9.56 -9.96 3.14
N ALA A 34 -9.23 -8.94 3.96
CA ALA A 34 -9.70 -7.57 3.76
C ALA A 34 -9.06 -6.92 2.53
N ILE A 35 -7.75 -7.11 2.34
CA ILE A 35 -7.01 -6.63 1.16
C ILE A 35 -7.56 -7.28 -0.10
N GLN A 36 -7.72 -8.61 -0.11
CA GLN A 36 -8.28 -9.34 -1.24
C GLN A 36 -9.71 -8.88 -1.56
N TRP A 37 -10.52 -8.60 -0.53
CA TRP A 37 -11.86 -8.04 -0.74
C TRP A 37 -11.77 -6.66 -1.41
N CYS A 38 -10.92 -5.75 -0.93
CA CYS A 38 -10.69 -4.44 -1.54
C CYS A 38 -10.35 -4.56 -3.04
N HIS A 39 -9.38 -5.44 -3.35
CA HIS A 39 -8.96 -5.71 -4.74
C HIS A 39 -10.10 -6.27 -5.58
N SER A 40 -10.91 -7.17 -5.03
CA SER A 40 -12.09 -7.74 -5.72
C SER A 40 -13.17 -6.71 -6.03
N GLN A 41 -13.23 -5.60 -5.26
CA GLN A 41 -14.12 -4.47 -5.54
C GLN A 41 -13.53 -3.52 -6.61
N GLY A 42 -12.34 -3.82 -7.14
CA GLY A 42 -11.69 -3.02 -8.16
C GLY A 42 -10.95 -1.81 -7.61
N PHE A 43 -10.41 -1.88 -6.38
CA PHE A 43 -9.60 -0.82 -5.79
C PHE A 43 -8.31 -1.38 -5.18
N ALA A 44 -7.23 -0.60 -5.25
CA ALA A 44 -6.06 -0.76 -4.39
C ALA A 44 -6.17 0.23 -3.22
N HIS A 45 -5.80 -0.19 -2.00
CA HIS A 45 -5.91 0.65 -0.80
C HIS A 45 -4.78 1.68 -0.73
N ARG A 46 -3.55 1.26 -1.03
CA ARG A 46 -2.32 2.08 -1.09
C ARG A 46 -1.88 2.74 0.22
N ASP A 47 -2.39 2.26 1.36
CA ASP A 47 -1.96 2.70 2.70
C ASP A 47 -2.21 1.59 3.73
N ILE A 48 -1.70 0.39 3.44
CA ILE A 48 -1.81 -0.76 4.34
C ILE A 48 -0.80 -0.60 5.48
N LYS A 49 -1.33 -0.39 6.69
CA LYS A 49 -0.56 -0.26 7.94
C LYS A 49 -1.43 -0.65 9.14
N SER A 50 -0.80 -0.93 10.27
CA SER A 50 -1.44 -1.38 11.51
C SER A 50 -2.50 -0.40 12.02
N HIS A 51 -2.28 0.90 11.82
CA HIS A 51 -3.22 1.97 12.17
C HIS A 51 -4.56 1.90 11.42
N ASN A 52 -4.56 1.35 10.19
CA ASN A 52 -5.74 1.28 9.33
C ASN A 52 -6.52 -0.04 9.52
N PHE A 53 -6.13 -0.89 10.47
CA PHE A 53 -6.88 -2.07 10.87
C PHE A 53 -7.48 -1.86 12.25
N ILE A 54 -8.80 -1.82 12.32
CA ILE A 54 -9.55 -1.58 13.54
C ILE A 54 -10.08 -2.89 14.10
N LEU A 55 -9.92 -3.09 15.41
CA LEU A 55 -10.46 -4.22 16.13
C LEU A 55 -11.91 -3.97 16.52
N THR A 56 -12.78 -4.92 16.17
CA THR A 56 -14.14 -4.96 16.69
C THR A 56 -14.16 -5.53 18.11
N PRO A 57 -15.23 -5.29 18.91
CA PRO A 57 -15.41 -5.95 20.21
C PRO A 57 -15.45 -7.49 20.15
N THR A 58 -15.66 -8.06 18.96
CA THR A 58 -15.68 -9.49 18.70
C THR A 58 -14.35 -10.03 18.13
N SER A 59 -13.27 -9.25 18.24
CA SER A 59 -11.91 -9.62 17.79
C SER A 59 -11.79 -9.86 16.28
N HIS A 60 -12.61 -9.17 15.48
CA HIS A 60 -12.47 -9.10 14.03
C HIS A 60 -11.76 -7.83 13.59
N LEU A 61 -11.09 -7.87 12.44
CA LEU A 61 -10.45 -6.71 11.84
C LEU A 61 -11.33 -6.04 10.78
N LEU A 62 -11.35 -4.71 10.80
CA LEU A 62 -11.95 -3.86 9.77
C LEU A 62 -10.86 -3.00 9.15
N LEU A 63 -10.70 -3.07 7.83
CA LEU A 63 -9.87 -2.15 7.07
C LEU A 63 -10.59 -0.80 6.94
N ILE A 64 -9.91 0.27 7.29
CA ILE A 64 -10.42 1.65 7.23
C ILE A 64 -9.49 2.55 6.41
N ASP A 65 -9.92 3.80 6.22
CA ASP A 65 -9.13 4.87 5.58
C ASP A 65 -8.78 4.63 4.10
N PHE A 66 -9.83 4.60 3.28
CA PHE A 66 -9.73 4.57 1.82
C PHE A 66 -9.38 5.94 1.21
N GLY A 67 -8.89 6.91 2.00
CA GLY A 67 -8.53 8.25 1.51
C GLY A 67 -7.41 8.22 0.45
N SER A 68 -6.54 7.22 0.53
CA SER A 68 -5.49 6.95 -0.45
C SER A 68 -5.89 5.89 -1.48
N ALA A 69 -7.11 5.35 -1.47
CA ALA A 69 -7.47 4.28 -2.39
C ALA A 69 -7.55 4.77 -3.85
N ALA A 70 -7.24 3.89 -4.81
CA ALA A 70 -7.38 4.17 -6.23
C ALA A 70 -8.11 3.02 -6.95
N PRO A 71 -8.92 3.34 -7.98
CA PRO A 71 -9.56 2.31 -8.79
C PRO A 71 -8.51 1.49 -9.53
N LEU A 72 -8.83 0.22 -9.79
CA LEU A 72 -8.04 -0.68 -10.62
C LEU A 72 -8.62 -0.71 -12.03
N LEU A 73 -7.75 -0.59 -13.01
CA LEU A 73 -8.10 -0.79 -14.42
C LEU A 73 -8.51 -2.25 -14.66
N PRO A 74 -9.25 -2.52 -15.74
CA PRO A 74 -9.50 -3.90 -16.19
C PRO A 74 -8.18 -4.67 -16.34
N PRO A 75 -8.17 -5.97 -16.03
CA PRO A 75 -6.97 -6.80 -16.16
C PRO A 75 -6.40 -6.71 -17.58
N THR A 76 -5.07 -6.59 -17.68
CA THR A 76 -4.36 -6.67 -18.96
C THR A 76 -4.43 -8.09 -19.53
N SER A 77 -3.89 -8.30 -20.74
CA SER A 77 -3.81 -9.63 -21.35
C SER A 77 -3.01 -10.64 -20.53
N THR A 78 -2.14 -10.19 -19.63
CA THR A 78 -1.38 -11.03 -18.69
C THR A 78 -2.10 -11.24 -17.36
N GLY A 79 -3.28 -10.63 -17.16
CA GLY A 79 -4.08 -10.71 -15.93
C GLY A 79 -3.70 -9.68 -14.86
N VAL A 80 -2.71 -8.82 -15.11
CA VAL A 80 -2.27 -7.78 -14.16
C VAL A 80 -3.29 -6.65 -14.15
N GLN A 81 -3.69 -6.18 -12.96
CA GLN A 81 -4.52 -5.00 -12.79
C GLN A 81 -3.67 -3.81 -12.36
N LEU A 82 -3.74 -2.73 -13.15
CA LEU A 82 -2.94 -1.54 -12.93
C LEU A 82 -3.79 -0.43 -12.31
N VAL A 83 -3.13 0.46 -11.57
CA VAL A 83 -3.71 1.72 -11.11
C VAL A 83 -3.64 2.75 -12.27
N PRO A 84 -4.67 3.59 -12.51
CA PRO A 84 -4.60 4.62 -13.52
C PRO A 84 -3.48 5.63 -13.25
N LYS A 85 -2.86 6.11 -14.32
CA LYS A 85 -1.65 6.95 -14.27
C LYS A 85 -1.84 8.22 -13.43
N GLU A 86 -3.02 8.83 -13.46
CA GLU A 86 -3.35 10.03 -12.67
C GLU A 86 -3.26 9.82 -11.16
N TYR A 87 -3.35 8.56 -10.70
CA TYR A 87 -3.17 8.20 -9.29
C TYR A 87 -1.73 7.81 -8.96
N CYS A 88 -0.85 7.65 -9.96
CA CYS A 88 0.54 7.21 -9.78
C CYS A 88 1.56 8.36 -9.75
N THR A 89 1.16 9.61 -10.06
CA THR A 89 2.08 10.75 -10.19
C THR A 89 2.50 11.36 -8.85
N VAL A 90 1.59 11.35 -7.87
CA VAL A 90 1.84 11.84 -6.52
C VAL A 90 1.99 10.64 -5.58
N PRO A 91 3.06 10.57 -4.78
CA PRO A 91 3.26 9.44 -3.88
C PRO A 91 2.21 9.52 -2.78
N CYS A 92 1.65 8.38 -2.43
CA CYS A 92 0.66 8.24 -1.38
C CYS A 92 1.04 7.09 -0.43
N GLY A 93 0.38 7.05 0.71
CA GLY A 93 0.68 6.11 1.78
C GLY A 93 1.73 6.65 2.76
N THR A 94 2.03 5.82 3.75
CA THR A 94 2.95 6.16 4.84
C THR A 94 4.38 5.73 4.48
N CYS A 95 5.36 6.61 4.70
CA CYS A 95 6.74 6.45 4.20
C CYS A 95 7.38 5.10 4.56
N ASP A 96 7.18 4.60 5.78
CA ASP A 96 7.79 3.35 6.26
C ASP A 96 7.24 2.08 5.56
N TYR A 97 6.10 2.20 4.87
CA TYR A 97 5.39 1.10 4.21
C TYR A 97 5.21 1.32 2.71
N ILE A 98 5.75 2.41 2.16
CA ILE A 98 5.64 2.73 0.74
C ILE A 98 6.46 1.71 -0.06
N SER A 99 5.90 1.25 -1.17
CA SER A 99 6.57 0.27 -2.02
C SER A 99 7.51 0.93 -3.02
N PRO A 100 8.59 0.25 -3.45
CA PRO A 100 9.56 0.82 -4.38
C PRO A 100 8.91 1.26 -5.69
N GLU A 101 7.92 0.53 -6.20
CA GLU A 101 7.23 0.86 -7.44
C GLU A 101 6.42 2.17 -7.37
N ILE A 102 5.93 2.57 -6.18
CA ILE A 102 5.29 3.88 -5.98
C ILE A 102 6.35 4.98 -6.07
N LEU A 103 7.51 4.78 -5.43
CA LEU A 103 8.62 5.73 -5.47
C LEU A 103 9.17 5.91 -6.88
N GLU A 104 9.36 4.82 -7.62
CA GLU A 104 9.82 4.84 -9.01
C GLU A 104 8.85 5.59 -9.93
N CYS A 105 7.54 5.37 -9.78
CA CYS A 105 6.53 6.09 -10.57
C CYS A 105 6.53 7.59 -10.25
N HIS A 106 6.71 7.95 -8.99
CA HIS A 106 6.80 9.35 -8.59
C HIS A 106 8.05 10.03 -9.11
N GLU A 107 9.22 9.40 -8.97
CA GLU A 107 10.49 9.92 -9.50
C GLU A 107 10.40 10.17 -11.00
N ALA A 108 9.84 9.21 -11.74
CA ALA A 108 9.64 9.37 -13.17
C ALA A 108 8.66 10.50 -13.51
N ALA A 109 7.59 10.69 -12.73
CA ALA A 109 6.67 11.81 -12.88
C ALA A 109 7.36 13.17 -12.69
N LEU A 110 8.24 13.30 -11.69
CA LEU A 110 9.00 14.52 -11.45
C LEU A 110 9.93 14.87 -12.62
N ILE A 111 10.66 13.87 -13.15
CA ILE A 111 11.56 14.09 -14.28
C ILE A 111 10.75 14.49 -15.53
N ILE A 112 9.60 13.87 -15.79
CA ILE A 112 8.71 14.27 -16.90
C ILE A 112 8.29 15.73 -16.76
N MET A 113 7.84 16.14 -15.57
CA MET A 113 7.42 17.52 -15.32
C MET A 113 8.58 18.51 -15.55
N GLU A 114 9.79 18.20 -15.06
CA GLU A 114 10.97 19.05 -15.23
C GLU A 114 11.40 19.18 -16.70
N LEU A 115 11.27 18.12 -17.49
CA LEU A 115 11.57 18.16 -18.93
C LEU A 115 10.51 18.92 -19.73
N GLU A 116 9.23 18.77 -19.38
CA GLU A 116 8.13 19.52 -19.99
C GLU A 116 8.29 21.03 -19.74
N GLU A 117 8.77 21.44 -18.57
CA GLU A 117 9.11 22.85 -18.28
C GLU A 117 10.26 23.40 -19.15
N GLN A 118 11.09 22.51 -19.71
CA GLN A 118 12.24 22.85 -20.54
C GLN A 118 11.99 22.66 -22.05
N ASP A 119 10.74 22.40 -22.46
CA ASP A 119 10.36 22.05 -23.85
C ASP A 119 11.15 20.83 -24.39
N LEU A 120 11.58 19.93 -23.50
CA LEU A 120 12.29 18.69 -23.84
C LEU A 120 11.34 17.50 -23.74
N TYR A 121 11.47 16.54 -24.66
CA TYR A 121 10.67 15.33 -24.64
C TYR A 121 11.37 14.21 -23.87
N PHE A 122 10.70 13.66 -22.86
CA PHE A 122 11.23 12.55 -22.06
C PHE A 122 11.63 11.35 -22.91
N SER A 123 10.86 11.05 -23.96
CA SER A 123 11.14 9.97 -24.91
C SER A 123 12.41 10.17 -25.74
N GLU A 124 12.94 11.39 -25.84
CA GLU A 124 14.23 11.66 -26.49
C GLU A 124 15.41 11.41 -25.54
N ILE A 125 15.19 11.57 -24.23
CA ILE A 125 16.23 11.43 -23.19
C ILE A 125 16.29 9.99 -22.67
N VAL A 126 15.13 9.33 -22.55
CA VAL A 126 15.00 7.94 -22.12
C VAL A 126 14.14 7.18 -23.15
N PRO A 127 14.76 6.68 -24.24
CA PRO A 127 14.04 6.10 -25.37
C PRO A 127 13.21 4.85 -25.04
N ASP A 128 13.63 4.10 -24.02
CA ASP A 128 12.97 2.87 -23.56
C ASP A 128 11.99 3.12 -22.39
N TYR A 129 11.66 4.37 -22.08
CA TYR A 129 10.72 4.66 -21.02
C TYR A 129 9.30 4.31 -21.43
N ASP A 130 8.70 3.35 -20.71
CA ASP A 130 7.29 3.05 -20.86
C ASP A 130 6.47 4.15 -20.17
N GLU A 131 5.93 5.09 -20.96
CA GLU A 131 5.03 6.13 -20.47
C GLU A 131 3.76 5.59 -19.79
N LYS A 132 3.48 4.28 -19.94
CA LYS A 132 2.38 3.59 -19.26
C LYS A 132 2.80 2.91 -17.97
N ARG A 133 4.05 3.07 -17.52
CA ARG A 133 4.53 2.51 -16.25
C ARG A 133 3.66 3.05 -15.11
N CYS A 134 2.84 2.15 -14.58
CA CYS A 134 1.98 2.35 -13.43
C CYS A 134 2.21 1.16 -12.50
N TYR A 135 2.00 1.35 -11.21
CA TYR A 135 2.03 0.24 -10.27
C TYR A 135 0.66 -0.46 -10.20
N CYS A 136 0.69 -1.67 -9.64
CA CYS A 136 -0.44 -2.57 -9.52
C CYS A 136 -0.88 -2.70 -8.05
N HIS A 137 -1.90 -3.51 -7.78
CA HIS A 137 -2.44 -3.70 -6.43
C HIS A 137 -1.46 -4.40 -5.46
N GLU A 138 -0.36 -4.97 -5.98
CA GLU A 138 0.73 -5.62 -5.25
C GLU A 138 1.43 -4.67 -4.28
N THR A 139 1.31 -3.36 -4.50
CA THR A 139 1.68 -2.31 -3.52
C THR A 139 1.08 -2.57 -2.13
N ASP A 140 -0.16 -3.07 -2.06
CA ASP A 140 -0.80 -3.43 -0.78
C ASP A 140 -0.16 -4.67 -0.13
N CYS A 141 0.35 -5.60 -0.93
CA CYS A 141 1.08 -6.77 -0.44
C CYS A 141 2.45 -6.39 0.15
N TRP A 142 3.11 -5.38 -0.44
CA TRP A 142 4.32 -4.79 0.13
C TRP A 142 4.03 -4.14 1.48
N GLY A 143 3.04 -3.24 1.55
CA GLY A 143 2.64 -2.57 2.79
C GLY A 143 2.25 -3.58 3.88
N PHE A 144 1.50 -4.63 3.52
CA PHE A 144 1.21 -5.76 4.41
C PHE A 144 2.50 -6.40 4.96
N SER A 145 3.47 -6.70 4.10
CA SER A 145 4.70 -7.37 4.52
C SER A 145 5.54 -6.49 5.44
N ALA A 146 5.63 -5.18 5.15
CA ALA A 146 6.32 -4.21 6.00
C ALA A 146 5.65 -4.08 7.39
N MET A 147 4.32 -4.02 7.41
CA MET A 147 3.55 -4.04 8.65
C MET A 147 3.75 -5.32 9.47
N MET A 148 3.74 -6.49 8.83
CA MET A 148 3.97 -7.76 9.53
C MET A 148 5.38 -7.85 10.12
N TYR A 149 6.37 -7.32 9.41
CA TYR A 149 7.74 -7.21 9.91
C TYR A 149 7.80 -6.32 11.15
N GLU A 150 7.21 -5.13 11.08
CA GLU A 150 7.13 -4.20 12.21
C GLU A 150 6.49 -4.86 13.43
N MET A 151 5.33 -5.49 13.28
CA MET A 151 4.64 -6.13 14.41
C MET A 151 5.43 -7.29 15.05
N ALA A 152 6.32 -7.94 14.27
CA ALA A 152 7.17 -9.02 14.76
C ALA A 152 8.45 -8.53 15.44
N TYR A 153 8.99 -7.38 15.00
CA TYR A 153 10.32 -6.90 15.39
C TYR A 153 10.34 -5.58 16.17
N ASP A 154 9.20 -4.89 16.27
CA ASP A 154 9.03 -3.56 16.89
C ASP A 154 9.77 -2.43 16.15
N VAL A 155 10.01 -2.61 14.85
CA VAL A 155 10.67 -1.62 13.99
C VAL A 155 10.26 -1.82 12.54
N ALA A 156 9.99 -0.74 11.83
CA ALA A 156 9.78 -0.76 10.39
C ALA A 156 11.01 -1.37 9.68
N PRO A 157 10.82 -2.04 8.54
CA PRO A 157 11.92 -2.71 7.84
C PRO A 157 12.93 -1.75 7.20
N PHE A 158 12.57 -0.47 6.99
CA PHE A 158 13.38 0.54 6.29
C PHE A 158 13.40 1.86 7.06
#